data_AF-A0A1X0QQS0-F1
#
_entry.id   AF-A0A1X0QQS0-F1
#
_cell.length_a   1.000
_cell.length_b   1.000
_cell.length_c   1.000
_cell.angle_alpha   90.00
_cell.angle_beta   90.00
_cell.angle_gamma   90.00
#
_symmetry.space_group_name_H-M   'P 1'
#
loop_
_entity.id
_entity.type
_entity.pdbx_description
1 polymer ?
#
loop_
_entity_poly.entity_id
_entity_poly.type
_entity_poly.pdbx_seq_one_letter_code
_entity_poly.pdbx_strand_id
1 'polypeptide(L)'
;MIGRPSIEEFESRGWYLSEEGIELISAENEGLKTIEDYINYAKDIDLCSLTVQGFNKTNEKLKEIPSPVVLQVIEVRNIATPSVNQSDKPRLLQVILTDGTRRKLKAVEMNGRVECLK
;
A
#
# COMPACT_ATOMS: atom_id res chain seq x y z
N MET A 1 -28.69 11.06 3.49
CA MET A 1 -28.03 9.79 3.85
C MET A 1 -26.59 9.94 3.43
N ILE A 2 -25.64 9.86 4.36
CA ILE A 2 -24.22 9.82 3.98
C ILE A 2 -23.99 8.40 3.48
N GLY A 3 -23.80 8.26 2.18
CA GLY A 3 -23.58 6.96 1.54
C GLY A 3 -22.18 6.45 1.83
N ARG A 4 -22.01 5.12 1.72
CA ARG A 4 -20.69 4.49 1.64
C ARG A 4 -19.82 5.21 0.57
N PRO A 5 -18.53 5.51 0.85
CA PRO A 5 -17.67 6.17 -0.11
C PRO A 5 -17.54 5.35 -1.40
N SER A 6 -17.45 6.03 -2.56
CA SER A 6 -17.28 5.37 -3.85
C SER A 6 -15.82 4.96 -4.09
N ILE A 7 -15.60 4.04 -5.04
CA ILE A 7 -14.25 3.66 -5.48
C ILE A 7 -13.45 4.90 -5.89
N GLU A 8 -14.03 5.82 -6.64
CA GLU A 8 -13.36 7.04 -7.10
C GLU A 8 -12.91 7.92 -5.93
N GLU A 9 -13.67 7.92 -4.84
CA GLU A 9 -13.32 8.69 -3.64
C GLU A 9 -12.09 8.11 -2.94
N PHE A 10 -11.95 6.78 -2.90
CA PHE A 10 -10.73 6.10 -2.44
C PHE A 10 -9.55 6.32 -3.39
N GLU A 11 -9.77 6.18 -4.70
CA GLU A 11 -8.71 6.34 -5.72
C GLU A 11 -8.15 7.77 -5.70
N SER A 12 -8.99 8.79 -5.47
CA SER A 12 -8.55 10.19 -5.32
C SER A 12 -7.57 10.40 -4.16
N ARG A 13 -7.58 9.49 -3.18
CA ARG A 13 -6.68 9.45 -2.01
C ARG A 13 -5.57 8.40 -2.16
N GLY A 14 -5.45 7.77 -3.33
CA GLY A 14 -4.43 6.77 -3.66
C GLY A 14 -4.75 5.35 -3.22
N TRP A 15 -5.95 5.09 -2.69
CA TRP A 15 -6.39 3.76 -2.29
C TRP A 15 -7.14 3.09 -3.45
N TYR A 16 -6.59 1.99 -3.96
CA TYR A 16 -7.16 1.25 -5.09
C TYR A 16 -7.87 -0.01 -4.58
N LEU A 17 -9.04 0.18 -3.97
CA LEU A 17 -9.84 -0.89 -3.37
C LEU A 17 -10.86 -1.44 -4.37
N SER A 18 -11.26 -2.71 -4.22
CA SER A 18 -12.42 -3.26 -4.94
C SER A 18 -13.71 -3.02 -4.17
N GLU A 19 -14.87 -3.20 -4.82
CA GLU A 19 -16.16 -3.11 -4.12
C GLU A 19 -16.24 -4.12 -2.97
N GLU A 20 -15.76 -5.35 -3.18
CA GLU A 20 -15.74 -6.39 -2.14
C GLU A 20 -14.81 -6.01 -0.98
N GLY A 21 -13.68 -5.33 -1.27
CA GLY A 21 -12.79 -4.82 -0.23
C GLY A 21 -13.44 -3.72 0.61
N ILE A 22 -14.18 -2.80 -0.02
CA ILE A 22 -14.91 -1.75 0.71
C ILE A 22 -16.08 -2.37 1.51
N GLU A 23 -16.74 -3.41 0.97
CA GLU A 23 -17.74 -4.19 1.69
C GLU A 23 -17.17 -4.83 2.94
N LEU A 24 -16.01 -5.49 2.82
CA LEU A 24 -15.32 -6.13 3.93
C LEU A 24 -15.07 -5.13 5.07
N ILE A 25 -14.56 -3.94 4.75
CA ILE A 25 -14.32 -2.88 5.75
C ILE A 25 -15.62 -2.51 6.47
N SER A 26 -16.72 -2.35 5.74
CA SER A 26 -18.01 -1.99 6.33
C SER A 26 -18.70 -3.12 7.10
N ALA A 27 -18.49 -4.38 6.72
CA ALA A 27 -19.08 -5.53 7.36
C ALA A 27 -18.45 -5.82 8.73
N GLU A 28 -17.16 -5.52 8.86
CA GLU A 28 -16.41 -5.74 10.10
C GLU A 28 -16.50 -4.57 11.09
N ASN A 29 -17.05 -3.41 10.67
CA ASN A 29 -17.03 -2.18 11.45
C ASN A 29 -18.35 -1.43 11.39
N GLU A 30 -19.12 -1.48 12.48
CA GLU A 30 -20.35 -0.70 12.61
C GLU A 30 -20.03 0.79 12.81
N GLY A 31 -20.78 1.66 12.15
CA GLY A 31 -20.77 3.11 12.42
C GLY A 31 -19.76 3.94 11.64
N LEU A 32 -19.14 3.39 10.58
CA LEU A 32 -18.35 4.19 9.62
C LEU A 32 -19.24 5.25 8.96
N LYS A 33 -18.79 6.50 8.94
CA LYS A 33 -19.56 7.63 8.38
C LYS A 33 -18.80 8.40 7.32
N THR A 34 -17.47 8.42 7.42
CA THR A 34 -16.59 9.22 6.57
C THR A 34 -15.59 8.32 5.88
N ILE A 35 -15.08 8.73 4.72
CA ILE A 35 -14.00 8.00 4.06
C ILE A 35 -12.74 7.91 4.93
N GLU A 36 -12.50 8.90 5.79
CA GLU A 36 -11.42 8.86 6.76
C GLU A 36 -11.58 7.72 7.77
N ASP A 37 -12.81 7.40 8.18
CA ASP A 37 -13.07 6.22 9.02
C ASP A 37 -12.65 4.95 8.27
N TYR A 38 -13.14 4.77 7.03
CA TYR A 38 -12.80 3.60 6.21
C TYR A 38 -11.29 3.47 5.98
N ILE A 39 -10.60 4.57 5.67
CA ILE A 39 -9.14 4.58 5.45
C ILE A 39 -8.40 4.22 6.73
N ASN A 40 -8.88 4.68 7.90
CA ASN A 40 -8.23 4.33 9.17
C ASN A 40 -8.32 2.83 9.45
N TYR A 41 -9.45 2.19 9.14
CA TYR A 41 -9.57 0.73 9.23
C TYR A 41 -8.76 0.00 8.16
N ALA A 42 -8.75 0.48 6.92
CA ALA A 42 -8.02 -0.13 5.82
C ALA A 42 -6.50 -0.22 6.08
N LYS A 43 -5.93 0.68 6.90
CA LYS A 43 -4.50 0.66 7.29
C LYS A 43 -4.11 -0.59 8.07
N ASP A 44 -5.06 -1.22 8.76
CA ASP A 44 -4.82 -2.39 9.61
C ASP A 44 -5.21 -3.72 8.93
N ILE A 45 -5.61 -3.67 7.65
CA ILE A 45 -6.00 -4.85 6.86
C ILE A 45 -4.95 -5.13 5.78
N ASP A 46 -4.68 -6.40 5.50
CA ASP A 46 -3.85 -6.78 4.35
C ASP A 46 -4.51 -6.30 3.05
N LEU A 47 -3.81 -5.46 2.30
CA LEU A 47 -4.25 -4.88 1.05
C LEU A 47 -4.60 -5.97 0.01
N CYS A 48 -4.04 -7.18 0.14
CA CYS A 48 -4.39 -8.33 -0.70
C CYS A 48 -5.84 -8.80 -0.50
N SER A 49 -6.46 -8.49 0.64
CA SER A 49 -7.89 -8.76 0.91
C SER A 49 -8.80 -7.62 0.44
N LEU A 50 -8.25 -6.44 0.16
CA LEU A 50 -9.03 -5.24 -0.17
C LEU A 50 -9.00 -4.88 -1.66
N THR A 51 -8.11 -5.50 -2.43
CA THR A 51 -7.82 -5.09 -3.81
C THR A 51 -7.83 -6.28 -4.77
N VAL A 52 -8.41 -6.06 -5.96
CA VAL A 52 -8.39 -7.03 -7.07
C VAL A 52 -7.42 -6.62 -8.19
N GLN A 53 -7.53 -5.36 -8.67
CA GLN A 53 -6.77 -4.90 -9.84
C GLN A 53 -5.52 -4.07 -9.51
N GLY A 54 -5.49 -3.44 -8.33
CA GLY A 54 -4.41 -2.52 -7.96
C GLY A 54 -4.46 -1.20 -8.74
N PHE A 55 -3.37 -0.43 -8.66
CA PHE A 55 -3.31 0.88 -9.31
C PHE A 55 -3.01 0.80 -10.82
N ASN A 56 -2.42 -0.31 -11.29
CA ASN A 56 -2.09 -0.50 -12.70
C ASN A 56 -3.21 -1.21 -13.47
N LYS A 57 -4.19 -0.44 -13.94
CA LYS A 57 -5.37 -0.98 -14.64
C LYS A 57 -5.08 -1.50 -16.05
N THR A 58 -3.99 -1.06 -16.70
CA THR A 58 -3.70 -1.40 -18.10
C THR A 58 -2.82 -2.64 -18.26
N ASN A 59 -2.25 -3.18 -17.16
CA ASN A 59 -1.22 -4.21 -17.16
C ASN A 59 0.05 -3.85 -17.96
N GLU A 60 0.16 -2.63 -18.45
CA GLU A 60 1.34 -2.18 -19.17
C GLU A 60 2.52 -2.01 -18.21
N LYS A 61 3.73 -2.08 -18.76
CA LYS A 61 4.92 -1.78 -17.97
C LYS A 61 4.95 -0.29 -17.66
N LEU A 62 4.69 0.03 -16.40
CA LEU A 62 4.81 1.38 -15.89
C LEU A 62 6.23 1.92 -16.04
N LYS A 63 6.33 3.16 -16.54
CA LYS A 63 7.57 3.94 -16.54
C LYS A 63 7.71 4.74 -15.24
N GLU A 64 6.58 5.12 -14.65
CA GLU A 64 6.48 5.94 -13.45
C GLU A 64 5.34 5.39 -12.57
N ILE A 65 5.42 5.65 -11.26
CA ILE A 65 4.37 5.29 -10.30
C ILE A 65 3.38 6.46 -10.22
N PRO A 66 2.06 6.22 -10.34
CA PRO A 66 1.07 7.29 -10.23
C PRO A 66 1.06 7.89 -8.81
N SER A 67 0.61 9.14 -8.71
CA SER A 67 0.48 9.86 -7.44
C SER A 67 -0.89 10.52 -7.35
N PRO A 68 -1.60 10.41 -6.20
CA PRO A 68 -1.21 9.65 -5.01
C PRO A 68 -1.37 8.13 -5.21
N VAL A 69 -0.57 7.33 -4.49
CA VAL A 69 -0.75 5.87 -4.39
C VAL A 69 -0.42 5.41 -2.98
N VAL A 70 -1.24 4.50 -2.46
CA VAL A 70 -1.00 3.78 -1.21
C VAL A 70 -0.56 2.36 -1.54
N LEU A 71 0.53 1.95 -0.91
CA LEU A 71 1.11 0.62 -1.02
C LEU A 71 1.35 0.07 0.38
N GLN A 72 1.28 -1.24 0.53
CA GLN A 72 1.64 -1.93 1.76
C GLN A 72 3.10 -2.38 1.70
N VAL A 73 3.83 -2.11 2.79
CA VAL A 73 5.20 -2.62 3.02
C VAL A 73 5.13 -4.09 3.42
N ILE A 74 5.81 -4.95 2.68
CA ILE A 74 5.90 -6.39 2.93
C ILE A 74 7.21 -6.74 3.63
N GLU A 75 8.32 -6.19 3.15
CA GLU A 75 9.64 -6.47 3.69
C GLU A 75 10.52 -5.23 3.57
N VAL A 76 11.32 -4.97 4.60
CA VAL A 76 12.43 -4.01 4.57
C VAL A 76 13.70 -4.78 4.90
N ARG A 77 14.76 -4.58 4.11
CA ARG A 77 16.05 -5.24 4.32
C ARG A 77 17.20 -4.32 3.96
N ASN A 78 18.26 -4.32 4.77
CA ASN A 78 19.51 -3.67 4.37
C ASN A 78 20.29 -4.57 3.39
N ILE A 79 20.34 -4.16 2.13
CA ILE A 79 21.07 -4.87 1.06
C ILE A 79 22.52 -4.41 0.92
N ALA A 80 22.95 -3.41 1.68
CA ALA A 80 24.36 -3.02 1.74
C ALA A 80 25.18 -3.90 2.70
N THR A 81 24.53 -4.78 3.47
CA THR A 81 25.17 -5.68 4.43
C THR A 81 24.79 -7.15 4.16
N PRO A 82 25.65 -8.13 4.46
CA PRO A 82 25.33 -9.55 4.24
C PRO A 82 24.06 -10.00 4.97
N SER A 83 23.26 -10.87 4.37
CA SER A 83 22.00 -11.36 4.96
C SER A 83 22.19 -12.09 6.30
N VAL A 84 23.35 -12.74 6.50
CA VAL A 84 23.67 -13.47 7.74
C VAL A 84 24.23 -12.58 8.85
N ASN A 85 24.61 -11.34 8.52
CA ASN A 85 25.21 -10.38 9.45
C ASN A 85 24.73 -8.97 9.09
N GLN A 86 23.49 -8.66 9.50
CA GLN A 86 22.87 -7.37 9.25
C GLN A 86 23.45 -6.32 10.20
N SER A 87 23.80 -5.16 9.65
CA SER A 87 24.18 -3.97 10.42
C SER A 87 23.50 -2.73 9.84
N ASP A 88 23.38 -1.68 10.64
CA ASP A 88 22.78 -0.42 10.19
C ASP A 88 23.65 0.33 9.18
N LYS A 89 24.94 0.01 9.12
CA LYS A 89 25.92 0.69 8.26
C LYS A 89 26.82 -0.33 7.55
N PRO A 90 27.15 -0.11 6.26
CA PRO A 90 26.53 0.89 5.36
C PRO A 90 25.04 0.61 5.16
N ARG A 91 24.23 1.64 4.87
CA ARG A 91 22.77 1.51 4.71
C ARG A 91 22.39 1.65 3.25
N LEU A 92 21.66 0.65 2.75
CA LEU A 92 20.87 0.73 1.53
C LEU A 92 19.65 -0.16 1.72
N LEU A 93 18.51 0.43 2.06
CA LEU A 93 17.30 -0.36 2.26
C LEU A 93 16.69 -0.75 0.92
N GLN A 94 16.40 -2.03 0.75
CA GLN A 94 15.45 -2.54 -0.22
C GLN A 94 14.11 -2.72 0.47
N VAL A 95 13.05 -2.26 -0.18
CA VAL A 95 11.68 -2.40 0.30
C VAL A 95 10.88 -3.20 -0.71
N ILE A 96 10.22 -4.26 -0.26
CA ILE A 96 9.23 -4.98 -1.04
C ILE A 96 7.86 -4.40 -0.69
N LEU A 97 7.16 -3.91 -1.71
CA LEU A 97 5.86 -3.25 -1.60
C LEU A 97 4.81 -4.04 -2.39
N THR A 98 3.54 -3.87 -2.05
CA THR A 98 2.41 -4.44 -2.79
C THR A 98 1.28 -3.42 -2.88
N ASP A 99 0.53 -3.47 -3.98
CA ASP A 99 -0.74 -2.77 -4.15
C ASP A 99 -1.94 -3.70 -3.90
N GLY A 100 -1.75 -4.76 -3.12
CA GLY A 100 -2.72 -5.83 -2.92
C GLY A 100 -2.81 -6.86 -4.05
N THR A 101 -2.25 -6.59 -5.23
CA THR A 101 -2.20 -7.60 -6.30
C THR A 101 -1.11 -8.65 -6.05
N ARG A 102 -1.08 -9.70 -6.89
CA ARG A 102 -0.01 -10.71 -6.86
C ARG A 102 1.38 -10.13 -7.15
N ARG A 103 1.45 -8.97 -7.81
CA ARG A 103 2.72 -8.37 -8.21
C ARG A 103 3.34 -7.62 -7.04
N LYS A 104 4.60 -7.94 -6.72
CA LYS A 104 5.39 -7.18 -5.76
C LYS A 104 6.25 -6.15 -6.46
N LEU A 105 6.33 -4.96 -5.88
CA LEU A 105 7.21 -3.88 -6.30
C LEU A 105 8.46 -3.91 -5.44
N LYS A 106 9.61 -3.69 -6.07
CA LYS A 106 10.91 -3.61 -5.38
C LYS A 106 11.39 -2.17 -5.47
N ALA A 107 11.46 -1.51 -4.33
CA ALA A 107 12.00 -0.17 -4.18
C ALA A 107 13.34 -0.20 -3.45
N VAL A 108 14.12 0.86 -3.62
CA VAL A 108 15.40 1.06 -2.94
C VAL A 108 15.40 2.47 -2.35
N GLU A 109 15.96 2.61 -1.15
CA GLU A 109 16.21 3.90 -0.53
C GLU A 109 17.21 4.70 -1.38
N MET A 110 16.70 5.72 -2.06
CA MET A 110 17.48 6.61 -2.91
C MET A 110 17.32 8.05 -2.40
N ASN A 111 18.34 8.88 -2.59
CA ASN A 111 18.33 10.32 -2.26
C ASN A 111 18.28 10.66 -0.76
N GLY A 112 18.85 9.82 0.09
CA GLY A 112 19.00 10.08 1.53
C GLY A 112 18.25 9.08 2.39
N ARG A 113 18.26 9.32 3.71
CA ARG A 113 17.66 8.41 4.69
C ARG A 113 16.15 8.61 4.75
N VAL A 114 15.40 7.52 4.63
CA VAL A 114 13.95 7.47 4.87
C VAL A 114 13.73 7.05 6.32
N GLU A 115 13.52 8.03 7.20
CA GLU A 115 13.53 7.84 8.67
C GLU A 115 12.43 6.90 9.18
N CYS A 116 11.31 6.78 8.47
CA CYS A 116 10.21 5.90 8.84
C CYS A 116 10.47 4.42 8.52
N LEU A 117 11.54 4.10 7.77
CA LEU A 117 11.92 2.73 7.43
C LEU A 117 13.12 2.27 8.29
N LYS A 118 13.01 1.06 8.83
CA LYS A 118 14.02 0.42 9.68
C LYS A 118 14.42 -0.92 9.08
#